data_AF-A0A835YB70-F1
#
_entry.id   AF-A0A835YB70-F1
#
_cell.length_a   1.000
_cell.length_b   1.000
_cell.length_c   1.000
_cell.angle_alpha   90.00
_cell.angle_beta   90.00
_cell.angle_gamma   90.00
#
_symmetry.space_group_name_H-M   'P 1'
#
loop_
_entity.id
_entity.type
_entity.pdbx_description
1 polymer ?
#
loop_
_entity_poly.entity_id
_entity_poly.type
_entity_poly.pdbx_seq_one_letter_code
_entity_poly.pdbx_strand_id
1 'polypeptide(L)'
;MHDLEAVSRYRRVLECIRAHGMEPNVTLWHFVHPTWFEEAGGWAQEDNVPAFVDYARRCFEWFGPQVKLWATLNEPTCYAFVGHVLGVGPPGRLLDLAGAGRVLSSLLRAHSAAYAAIKALPGGADAQVGLVNHHLSFEPLGKGVLYLLAKLASDWLSYLWGWDVMERWLLTGRFEWAPVPGVRLSWEHPSGRPPCDWWGINYYTSACVCSWSLQSACRPGQRMTDMGYPLSAEGMYRCIKRCSTYGMPLYVTETGVADARDDQRAAMIQSYMAAVLRAMEEGCDVRGVYYWTLVDSLEWCLGYTMKFGLYAWEPDGSVDRVLREGSKALVRFFAALPDSLQAARQAARQVRTLLLRQRDPAGGEQQEQARGPQAATQAGAGAGARAGVGASSRRGAGVGGRTGEQVVAQLLRLALEGLMALLRGWRAAGTGRAASAAA
;
A
#
# COMPACT_ATOMS: atom_id res chain seq x y z
N MET A 1 16.21 21.51 -23.39
CA MET A 1 16.88 22.42 -22.43
C MET A 1 16.56 21.92 -21.03
N HIS A 2 17.54 21.85 -20.12
CA HIS A 2 17.31 21.39 -18.74
C HIS A 2 17.07 22.59 -17.82
N ASP A 3 16.17 22.46 -16.84
CA ASP A 3 15.97 23.44 -15.78
C ASP A 3 17.06 23.28 -14.70
N LEU A 4 18.12 24.06 -14.81
CA LEU A 4 19.25 24.01 -13.89
C LEU A 4 18.94 24.63 -12.52
N GLU A 5 17.90 25.46 -12.40
CA GLU A 5 17.45 25.99 -11.13
C GLU A 5 16.83 24.88 -10.27
N ALA A 6 15.97 24.07 -10.87
CA ALA A 6 15.41 22.88 -10.24
C ALA A 6 16.51 21.91 -9.78
N VAL A 7 17.50 21.63 -10.65
CA VAL A 7 18.66 20.78 -10.30
C VAL A 7 19.42 21.35 -9.10
N SER A 8 19.67 22.66 -9.09
CA SER A 8 20.36 23.33 -7.99
C SER A 8 19.57 23.28 -6.69
N ARG A 9 18.23 23.33 -6.76
CA ARG A 9 17.36 23.16 -5.58
C ARG A 9 17.50 21.76 -4.99
N TYR A 10 17.41 20.70 -5.79
CA TYR A 10 17.58 19.33 -5.29
C TYR A 10 18.98 19.10 -4.73
N ARG A 11 20.02 19.68 -5.33
CA ARG A 11 21.38 19.65 -4.77
C ARG A 11 21.42 20.23 -3.36
N ARG A 12 20.84 21.41 -3.12
CA ARG A 12 20.77 22.00 -1.77
C ARG A 12 20.01 21.14 -0.77
N VAL A 13 18.95 20.45 -1.21
CA VAL A 13 18.22 19.50 -0.35
C VAL A 13 19.12 18.32 0.05
N LEU A 14 19.82 17.71 -0.90
CA LEU A 14 20.74 16.60 -0.63
C LEU A 14 21.92 17.01 0.26
N GLU A 15 22.51 18.18 0.00
CA GLU A 15 23.56 18.76 0.84
C GLU A 15 23.07 18.98 2.27
N CYS A 16 21.85 19.50 2.45
CA CYS A 16 21.24 19.68 3.76
C CYS A 16 21.04 18.34 4.50
N ILE A 17 20.53 17.32 3.80
CA ILE A 17 20.34 15.97 4.37
C ILE A 17 21.69 15.43 4.87
N ARG A 18 22.73 15.48 4.04
CA ARG A 18 24.07 14.99 4.38
C ARG A 18 24.74 15.79 5.49
N ALA A 19 24.56 17.11 5.51
CA ALA A 19 25.08 17.99 6.57
C ALA A 19 24.53 17.65 7.95
N HIS A 20 23.34 17.01 8.01
CA HIS A 20 22.73 16.51 9.25
C HIS A 20 23.02 15.01 9.50
N GLY A 21 23.99 14.43 8.81
CA GLY A 21 24.37 13.02 8.99
C GLY A 21 23.32 12.02 8.51
N MET A 22 22.36 12.44 7.69
CA MET A 22 21.33 11.57 7.13
C MET A 22 21.74 11.03 5.75
N GLU A 23 21.28 9.83 5.42
CA GLU A 23 21.50 9.20 4.11
C GLU A 23 20.25 9.38 3.22
N PRO A 24 20.38 9.98 2.02
CA PRO A 24 19.25 10.13 1.12
C PRO A 24 18.90 8.81 0.40
N ASN A 25 17.60 8.50 0.34
CA ASN A 25 17.03 7.54 -0.60
C ASN A 25 16.14 8.29 -1.59
N VAL A 26 16.54 8.30 -2.87
CA VAL A 26 15.90 9.13 -3.90
C VAL A 26 14.99 8.30 -4.80
N THR A 27 13.71 8.65 -4.81
CA THR A 27 12.73 8.10 -5.75
C THR A 27 12.67 8.94 -7.03
N LEU A 28 12.98 8.34 -8.17
CA LEU A 28 13.04 9.02 -9.47
C LEU A 28 11.64 9.38 -9.99
N TRP A 29 10.67 8.47 -9.86
CA TRP A 29 9.29 8.68 -10.28
C TRP A 29 8.31 8.27 -9.19
N HIS A 30 7.44 9.21 -8.81
CA HIS A 30 6.41 9.04 -7.79
C HIS A 30 5.10 9.65 -8.32
N PHE A 31 4.44 8.94 -9.24
CA PHE A 31 3.13 9.27 -9.85
C PHE A 31 3.02 10.57 -10.65
N VAL A 32 4.07 11.38 -10.70
CA VAL A 32 4.10 12.62 -11.48
C VAL A 32 5.04 12.49 -12.67
N HIS A 33 4.57 12.96 -13.83
CA HIS A 33 5.38 13.12 -15.03
C HIS A 33 4.95 14.38 -15.79
N PRO A 34 5.80 14.92 -16.67
CA PRO A 34 5.47 16.13 -17.42
C PRO A 34 4.24 15.95 -18.31
N THR A 35 3.49 17.04 -18.55
CA THR A 35 2.29 17.01 -19.40
C THR A 35 2.59 16.53 -20.82
N TRP A 36 3.71 16.94 -21.41
CA TRP A 36 4.12 16.48 -22.75
C TRP A 36 4.31 14.96 -22.83
N PHE A 37 4.70 14.31 -21.72
CA PHE A 37 4.86 12.85 -21.66
C PHE A 37 3.48 12.17 -21.67
N GLU A 38 2.51 12.73 -20.94
CA GLU A 38 1.13 12.25 -20.97
C GLU A 38 0.47 12.48 -22.33
N GLU A 39 0.69 13.64 -22.95
CA GLU A 39 0.19 13.98 -24.29
C GLU A 39 0.77 13.05 -25.37
N ALA A 40 2.00 12.56 -25.17
CA ALA A 40 2.62 11.51 -25.98
C ALA A 40 2.09 10.09 -25.66
N GLY A 41 1.02 9.96 -24.87
CA GLY A 41 0.37 8.71 -24.50
C GLY A 41 0.86 8.08 -23.18
N GLY A 42 1.73 8.78 -22.46
CA GLY A 42 2.15 8.42 -21.11
C GLY A 42 2.78 7.04 -21.01
N TRP A 43 2.59 6.38 -19.87
CA TRP A 43 3.09 5.02 -19.62
C TRP A 43 2.38 3.95 -20.44
N ALA A 44 1.23 4.25 -21.05
CA ALA A 44 0.54 3.30 -21.91
C ALA A 44 1.28 3.07 -23.24
N GLN A 45 2.22 3.95 -23.59
CA GLN A 45 3.10 3.82 -24.77
C GLN A 45 4.49 3.35 -24.34
N GLU A 46 4.88 2.14 -24.74
CA GLU A 46 6.19 1.57 -24.42
C GLU A 46 7.34 2.40 -25.01
N ASP A 47 7.12 3.04 -26.17
CA ASP A 47 8.10 3.89 -26.85
C ASP A 47 8.49 5.14 -26.03
N ASN A 48 7.76 5.45 -24.96
CA ASN A 48 8.10 6.53 -24.03
C ASN A 48 9.10 6.10 -22.94
N VAL A 49 9.36 4.80 -22.76
CA VAL A 49 10.32 4.29 -21.77
C VAL A 49 11.71 4.92 -21.90
N PRO A 50 12.31 5.09 -23.11
CA PRO A 50 13.60 5.75 -23.27
C PRO A 50 13.66 7.17 -22.69
N ALA A 51 12.55 7.92 -22.68
CA ALA A 51 12.52 9.27 -22.10
C ALA A 51 12.71 9.24 -20.57
N PHE A 52 12.10 8.26 -19.89
CA PHE A 52 12.33 8.05 -18.47
C PHE A 52 13.76 7.57 -18.18
N VAL A 53 14.31 6.70 -19.04
CA VAL A 53 15.69 6.21 -18.89
C VAL A 53 16.70 7.36 -19.02
N ASP A 54 16.51 8.26 -19.99
CA ASP A 54 17.36 9.46 -20.11
C ASP A 54 17.23 10.35 -18.87
N TYR A 55 16.01 10.57 -18.37
CA TYR A 55 15.78 11.31 -17.12
C TYR A 55 16.52 10.67 -15.92
N ALA A 56 16.39 9.35 -15.74
CA ALA A 56 17.07 8.61 -14.67
C ALA A 56 18.60 8.74 -14.77
N ARG A 57 19.14 8.63 -15.99
CA ARG A 57 20.56 8.80 -16.30
C ARG A 57 21.04 10.21 -15.92
N ARG A 58 20.29 11.26 -16.29
CA ARG A 58 20.61 12.66 -15.93
C ARG A 58 20.58 12.90 -14.42
N CYS A 59 19.56 12.39 -13.73
CA CYS A 59 19.49 12.48 -12.27
C CYS A 59 20.70 11.82 -11.61
N PHE A 60 21.13 10.66 -12.10
CA PHE A 60 22.32 9.99 -11.57
C PHE A 60 23.61 10.77 -11.87
N GLU A 61 23.77 11.35 -13.08
CA GLU A 61 24.91 12.23 -13.39
C GLU A 61 25.00 13.43 -12.43
N TRP A 62 23.87 14.01 -12.04
CA TRP A 62 23.86 15.21 -11.19
C TRP A 62 23.97 14.92 -9.69
N PHE A 63 23.41 13.79 -9.23
CA PHE A 63 23.23 13.52 -7.79
C PHE A 63 23.87 12.21 -7.32
N GLY A 64 24.34 11.35 -8.24
CA GLY A 64 25.01 10.07 -7.95
C GLY A 64 26.10 10.16 -6.88
N PRO A 65 27.00 11.16 -6.91
CA PRO A 65 28.03 11.31 -5.89
C PRO A 65 27.51 11.54 -4.45
N GLN A 66 26.25 11.94 -4.29
CA GLN A 66 25.64 12.27 -3.00
C GLN A 66 24.61 11.23 -2.52
N VAL A 67 24.21 10.31 -3.40
CA VAL A 67 23.06 9.42 -3.20
C VAL A 67 23.47 7.98 -3.45
N LYS A 68 23.36 7.16 -2.40
CA LYS A 68 23.61 5.72 -2.51
C LYS A 68 22.37 4.92 -2.88
N LEU A 69 21.21 5.25 -2.30
CA LEU A 69 19.96 4.51 -2.49
C LEU A 69 19.07 5.20 -3.52
N TRP A 70 18.66 4.45 -4.54
CA TRP A 70 17.84 4.91 -5.65
C TRP A 70 16.62 4.01 -5.81
N ALA A 71 15.42 4.57 -5.74
CA ALA A 71 14.19 3.91 -6.15
C ALA A 71 13.82 4.39 -7.56
N THR A 72 13.69 3.48 -8.53
CA THR A 72 13.31 3.92 -9.88
C THR A 72 11.86 4.40 -9.92
N LEU A 73 10.95 3.64 -9.30
CA LEU A 73 9.51 3.87 -9.34
C LEU A 73 8.92 3.64 -7.95
N ASN A 74 7.93 4.46 -7.58
CA ASN A 74 7.00 4.19 -6.49
C ASN A 74 5.73 3.52 -7.01
N GLU A 75 5.37 2.38 -6.41
CA GLU A 75 4.06 1.71 -6.54
C GLU A 75 3.50 1.58 -7.97
N PRO A 76 4.22 0.96 -8.93
CA PRO A 76 3.73 0.79 -10.29
C PRO A 76 2.38 0.04 -10.36
N THR A 77 2.14 -0.90 -9.43
CA THR A 77 0.87 -1.64 -9.33
C THR A 77 -0.29 -0.74 -8.91
N CYS A 78 -0.06 0.12 -7.91
CA CYS A 78 -1.05 1.08 -7.44
C CYS A 78 -1.44 2.04 -8.58
N TYR A 79 -0.45 2.63 -9.25
CA TYR A 79 -0.66 3.56 -10.36
C TYR A 79 -1.54 2.95 -11.47
N ALA A 80 -1.19 1.75 -11.94
CA ALA A 80 -1.98 1.05 -12.95
C ALA A 80 -3.41 0.75 -12.46
N PHE A 81 -3.56 0.30 -11.22
CA PHE A 81 -4.87 -0.05 -10.66
C PHE A 81 -5.76 1.19 -10.45
N VAL A 82 -5.27 2.23 -9.78
CA VAL A 82 -6.07 3.42 -9.47
C VAL A 82 -6.39 4.24 -10.72
N GLY A 83 -5.48 4.26 -11.70
CA GLY A 83 -5.62 5.04 -12.94
C GLY A 83 -6.43 4.36 -14.03
N HIS A 84 -6.31 3.03 -14.19
CA HIS A 84 -6.93 2.28 -15.29
C HIS A 84 -7.99 1.26 -14.87
N VAL A 85 -7.98 0.78 -13.62
CA VAL A 85 -9.00 -0.17 -13.15
C VAL A 85 -10.10 0.58 -12.42
N LEU A 86 -9.76 1.39 -11.41
CA LEU A 86 -10.73 2.16 -10.63
C LEU A 86 -11.11 3.52 -11.24
N GLY A 87 -10.21 4.13 -12.02
CA GLY A 87 -10.43 5.42 -12.66
C GLY A 87 -10.51 6.62 -11.70
N VAL A 88 -9.89 6.53 -10.53
CA VAL A 88 -9.84 7.64 -9.55
C VAL A 88 -8.57 8.46 -9.61
N GLY A 89 -7.47 7.81 -9.99
CA GLY A 89 -6.22 8.47 -10.29
C GLY A 89 -6.19 8.86 -11.76
N PRO A 90 -5.33 9.81 -12.16
CA PRO A 90 -5.02 10.03 -13.56
C PRO A 90 -4.57 8.72 -14.24
N PRO A 91 -4.99 8.41 -15.49
CA PRO A 91 -5.81 9.23 -16.39
C PRO A 91 -7.34 9.06 -16.22
N GLY A 92 -7.82 8.40 -15.16
CA GLY A 92 -9.25 8.33 -14.83
C GLY A 92 -10.03 7.31 -15.66
N ARG A 93 -9.38 6.23 -16.12
CA ARG A 93 -10.02 5.19 -16.93
C ARG A 93 -10.60 4.10 -16.03
N LEU A 94 -11.86 3.76 -16.28
CA LEU A 94 -12.58 2.73 -15.54
C LEU A 94 -12.53 1.40 -16.30
N LEU A 95 -12.09 0.32 -15.63
CA LEU A 95 -12.01 -1.04 -16.18
C LEU A 95 -11.22 -1.17 -17.50
N ASP A 96 -10.26 -0.28 -17.77
CA ASP A 96 -9.30 -0.39 -18.87
C ASP A 96 -8.21 -1.44 -18.53
N LEU A 97 -8.62 -2.71 -18.45
CA LEU A 97 -7.74 -3.81 -18.06
C LEU A 97 -6.56 -4.00 -19.03
N ALA A 98 -6.76 -3.71 -20.32
CA ALA A 98 -5.70 -3.78 -21.31
C ALA A 98 -4.70 -2.62 -21.11
N GLY A 99 -5.18 -1.41 -20.83
CA GLY A 99 -4.34 -0.26 -20.49
C GLY A 99 -3.56 -0.46 -19.19
N ALA A 100 -4.20 -0.99 -18.15
CA ALA A 100 -3.52 -1.35 -16.90
C ALA A 100 -2.33 -2.29 -17.15
N GLY A 101 -2.53 -3.32 -17.98
CA GLY A 101 -1.46 -4.24 -18.39
C GLY A 101 -0.33 -3.55 -19.16
N ARG A 102 -0.66 -2.68 -20.13
CA ARG A 102 0.34 -1.91 -20.89
C ARG A 102 1.15 -0.97 -20.00
N VAL A 103 0.49 -0.21 -19.12
CA VAL A 103 1.14 0.71 -18.18
C VAL A 103 2.07 -0.03 -17.23
N LEU A 104 1.59 -1.11 -16.59
CA LEU A 104 2.41 -1.91 -15.70
C LEU A 104 3.61 -2.52 -16.45
N SER A 105 3.39 -3.01 -17.67
CA SER A 105 4.46 -3.53 -18.53
C SER A 105 5.54 -2.47 -18.81
N SER A 106 5.15 -1.28 -19.28
CA SER A 106 6.07 -0.17 -19.57
C SER A 106 6.86 0.26 -18.33
N LEU A 107 6.20 0.36 -17.17
CA LEU A 107 6.84 0.70 -15.90
C LEU A 107 7.90 -0.34 -15.51
N LEU A 108 7.59 -1.63 -15.59
CA LEU A 108 8.56 -2.69 -15.25
C LEU A 108 9.72 -2.75 -16.24
N ARG A 109 9.48 -2.51 -17.53
CA ARG A 109 10.57 -2.33 -18.53
C ARG A 109 11.43 -1.11 -18.19
N ALA A 110 10.81 0.00 -17.79
CA ALA A 110 11.48 1.22 -17.43
C ALA A 110 12.37 1.07 -16.18
N HIS A 111 11.93 0.30 -15.17
CA HIS A 111 12.78 -0.07 -14.04
C HIS A 111 14.05 -0.80 -14.51
N SER A 112 13.90 -1.88 -15.29
CA SER A 112 15.05 -2.66 -15.78
C SER A 112 16.01 -1.82 -16.61
N ALA A 113 15.49 -0.98 -17.52
CA ALA A 113 16.29 -0.13 -18.38
C ALA A 113 17.00 0.99 -17.61
N ALA A 114 16.31 1.62 -16.64
CA ALA A 114 16.90 2.64 -15.78
C ALA A 114 17.97 2.05 -14.86
N TYR A 115 17.76 0.85 -14.31
CA TYR A 115 18.77 0.12 -13.56
C TYR A 115 20.04 -0.06 -14.40
N ALA A 116 19.91 -0.62 -15.60
CA ALA A 116 21.05 -0.86 -16.48
C ALA A 116 21.78 0.44 -16.85
N ALA A 117 21.04 1.51 -17.15
CA ALA A 117 21.61 2.81 -17.48
C ALA A 117 22.39 3.42 -16.30
N ILE A 118 21.85 3.35 -15.08
CA ILE A 118 22.54 3.84 -13.88
C ILE A 118 23.81 3.03 -13.62
N LYS A 119 23.73 1.69 -13.69
CA LYS A 119 24.89 0.81 -13.46
C LYS A 119 26.01 1.00 -14.46
N ALA A 120 25.70 1.43 -15.69
CA ALA A 120 26.69 1.68 -16.73
C ALA A 120 27.45 3.01 -16.57
N LEU A 121 26.97 3.94 -15.74
CA LEU A 121 27.62 5.22 -15.51
C LEU A 121 28.77 5.13 -14.48
N PRO A 122 29.73 6.07 -14.50
CA PRO A 122 30.75 6.17 -13.45
C PRO A 122 30.12 6.27 -12.06
N GLY A 123 30.56 5.43 -11.12
CA GLY A 123 29.97 5.31 -9.78
C GLY A 123 28.71 4.43 -9.72
N GLY A 124 28.20 3.96 -10.85
CA GLY A 124 27.01 3.10 -10.92
C GLY A 124 27.16 1.76 -10.19
N ALA A 125 28.38 1.22 -10.09
CA ALA A 125 28.67 0.01 -9.33
C ALA A 125 28.38 0.16 -7.83
N ASP A 126 28.59 1.36 -7.26
CA ASP A 126 28.38 1.66 -5.84
C ASP A 126 26.92 2.04 -5.51
N ALA A 127 26.16 2.47 -6.53
CA ALA A 127 24.76 2.82 -6.41
C ALA A 127 23.90 1.59 -6.12
N GLN A 128 22.97 1.69 -5.17
CA GLN A 128 21.98 0.64 -4.88
C GLN A 128 20.64 1.02 -5.49
N VAL A 129 20.27 0.35 -6.57
CA VAL A 129 19.08 0.65 -7.36
C VAL A 129 18.00 -0.40 -7.09
N GLY A 130 16.86 0.06 -6.56
CA GLY A 130 15.73 -0.76 -6.17
C GLY A 130 14.41 -0.31 -6.77
N LEU A 131 13.37 -1.04 -6.40
CA LEU A 131 11.99 -0.82 -6.80
C LEU A 131 11.10 -0.81 -5.57
N VAL A 132 10.16 0.13 -5.51
CA VAL A 132 9.22 0.26 -4.40
C VAL A 132 7.85 -0.17 -4.86
N ASN A 133 7.18 -1.03 -4.09
CA ASN A 133 5.81 -1.42 -4.38
C ASN A 133 4.90 -1.48 -3.17
N HIS A 134 3.63 -1.11 -3.38
CA HIS A 134 2.59 -1.22 -2.37
C HIS A 134 2.02 -2.62 -2.32
N HIS A 135 2.16 -3.22 -1.14
CA HIS A 135 1.54 -4.48 -0.82
C HIS A 135 0.13 -4.28 -0.24
N LEU A 136 -0.88 -4.55 -1.05
CA LEU A 136 -2.27 -4.59 -0.63
C LEU A 136 -2.81 -6.00 -0.83
N SER A 137 -3.31 -6.60 0.25
CA SER A 137 -4.04 -7.87 0.20
C SER A 137 -5.53 -7.60 0.38
N PHE A 138 -6.36 -8.15 -0.51
CA PHE A 138 -7.81 -8.18 -0.34
C PHE A 138 -8.19 -9.49 0.37
N GLU A 139 -8.74 -9.40 1.57
CA GLU A 139 -9.11 -10.55 2.38
C GLU A 139 -10.64 -10.72 2.43
N PRO A 140 -11.19 -11.91 2.15
CA PRO A 140 -12.63 -12.11 2.22
C PRO A 140 -13.13 -12.14 3.67
N LEU A 141 -14.31 -11.54 3.88
CA LEU A 141 -15.09 -11.64 5.12
C LEU A 141 -16.49 -12.20 4.85
N GLY A 142 -17.05 -12.87 5.86
CA GLY A 142 -18.40 -13.42 5.83
C GLY A 142 -18.44 -14.91 6.18
N LYS A 143 -19.61 -15.53 5.96
CA LYS A 143 -19.84 -16.97 6.18
C LYS A 143 -20.67 -17.54 5.01
N GLY A 144 -20.59 -18.86 4.79
CA GLY A 144 -21.42 -19.57 3.81
C GLY A 144 -21.19 -19.11 2.36
N VAL A 145 -22.25 -19.10 1.55
CA VAL A 145 -22.18 -18.73 0.11
C VAL A 145 -21.65 -17.32 -0.13
N LEU A 146 -21.95 -16.38 0.77
CA LEU A 146 -21.46 -14.99 0.67
C LEU A 146 -19.94 -14.90 0.84
N TYR A 147 -19.34 -15.79 1.66
CA TYR A 147 -17.89 -15.88 1.78
C TYR A 147 -17.24 -16.34 0.48
N LEU A 148 -17.83 -17.32 -0.21
CA LEU A 148 -17.30 -17.81 -1.48
C LEU A 148 -17.30 -16.68 -2.54
N LEU A 149 -18.38 -15.90 -2.63
CA LEU A 149 -18.45 -14.75 -3.52
C LEU A 149 -17.43 -13.67 -3.15
N ALA A 150 -17.29 -13.35 -1.86
CA ALA A 150 -16.29 -12.40 -1.38
C ALA A 150 -14.87 -12.90 -1.67
N LYS A 151 -14.61 -14.20 -1.57
CA LYS A 151 -13.32 -14.80 -1.90
C LYS A 151 -12.99 -14.63 -3.37
N LEU A 152 -13.90 -15.01 -4.27
CA LEU A 152 -13.68 -14.86 -5.71
C LEU A 152 -13.42 -13.40 -6.10
N ALA A 153 -14.18 -12.46 -5.53
CA ALA A 153 -13.96 -11.03 -5.74
C ALA A 153 -12.60 -10.56 -5.18
N SER A 154 -12.23 -11.02 -3.99
CA SER A 154 -10.95 -10.67 -3.35
C SER A 154 -9.75 -11.23 -4.12
N ASP A 155 -9.83 -12.47 -4.60
CA ASP A 155 -8.79 -13.09 -5.42
C ASP A 155 -8.63 -12.31 -6.74
N TRP A 156 -9.72 -11.93 -7.39
CA TRP A 156 -9.70 -11.16 -8.63
C TRP A 156 -9.16 -9.74 -8.42
N LEU A 157 -9.58 -9.05 -7.36
CA LEU A 157 -9.04 -7.72 -7.01
C LEU A 157 -7.55 -7.80 -6.65
N SER A 158 -7.12 -8.85 -5.95
CA SER A 158 -5.69 -9.08 -5.66
C SER A 158 -4.88 -9.31 -6.92
N TYR A 159 -5.44 -10.03 -7.91
CA TYR A 159 -4.83 -10.18 -9.22
C TYR A 159 -4.74 -8.83 -9.96
N LEU A 160 -5.84 -8.07 -10.00
CA LEU A 160 -5.91 -6.77 -10.68
C LEU A 160 -5.01 -5.72 -10.03
N TRP A 161 -4.80 -5.79 -8.72
CA TRP A 161 -3.78 -4.99 -8.06
C TRP A 161 -2.41 -5.24 -8.71
N GLY A 162 -2.11 -6.49 -9.09
CA GLY A 162 -0.91 -6.82 -9.86
C GLY A 162 0.25 -7.31 -9.01
N TRP A 163 0.03 -7.61 -7.73
CA TRP A 163 1.08 -8.11 -6.83
C TRP A 163 1.71 -9.41 -7.35
N ASP A 164 0.89 -10.41 -7.67
CA ASP A 164 1.38 -11.71 -8.15
C ASP A 164 2.07 -11.59 -9.53
N VAL A 165 1.64 -10.63 -10.36
CA VAL A 165 2.27 -10.31 -11.65
C VAL A 165 3.67 -9.76 -11.41
N MET A 166 3.80 -8.81 -10.49
CA MET A 166 5.07 -8.18 -10.14
C MET A 166 6.03 -9.14 -9.46
N GLU A 167 5.55 -9.94 -8.51
CA GLU A 167 6.33 -10.98 -7.83
C GLU A 167 6.85 -12.03 -8.83
N ARG A 168 5.99 -12.51 -9.74
CA ARG A 168 6.40 -13.44 -10.79
C ARG A 168 7.48 -12.83 -11.68
N TRP A 169 7.26 -11.59 -12.13
CA TRP A 169 8.25 -10.89 -12.95
C TRP A 169 9.57 -10.73 -12.22
N LEU A 170 9.56 -10.29 -10.96
CA LEU A 170 10.78 -10.10 -10.15
C LEU A 170 11.56 -11.40 -9.93
N LEU A 171 10.86 -12.52 -9.70
CA LEU A 171 11.50 -13.80 -9.39
C LEU A 171 11.94 -14.58 -10.63
N THR A 172 11.21 -14.46 -11.74
CA THR A 172 11.37 -15.35 -12.91
C THR A 172 11.71 -14.62 -14.20
N GLY A 173 11.52 -13.29 -14.26
CA GLY A 173 11.58 -12.52 -15.51
C GLY A 173 10.31 -12.50 -16.32
N ARG A 174 9.36 -13.36 -16.01
CA ARG A 174 8.14 -13.50 -16.80
C ARG A 174 7.08 -12.53 -16.32
N PHE A 175 6.77 -11.55 -17.16
CA PHE A 175 5.58 -10.73 -17.02
C PHE A 175 4.39 -11.46 -17.66
N GLU A 176 3.29 -11.60 -16.92
CA GLU A 176 2.05 -12.17 -17.45
C GLU A 176 0.82 -11.49 -16.87
N TRP A 177 0.16 -10.72 -17.72
CA TRP A 177 -1.10 -10.05 -17.44
C TRP A 177 -2.22 -10.69 -18.27
N ALA A 178 -3.15 -11.35 -17.59
CA ALA A 178 -4.27 -12.09 -18.16
C ALA A 178 -5.50 -12.03 -17.22
N PRO A 179 -6.05 -10.83 -16.95
CA PRO A 179 -7.10 -10.64 -15.95
C PRO A 179 -8.45 -11.24 -16.35
N VAL A 180 -8.71 -11.37 -17.65
CA VAL A 180 -9.94 -11.91 -18.24
C VAL A 180 -9.64 -12.53 -19.61
N PRO A 181 -10.48 -13.45 -20.12
CA PRO A 181 -10.36 -13.97 -21.48
C PRO A 181 -10.34 -12.84 -22.52
N GLY A 182 -9.41 -12.92 -23.48
CA GLY A 182 -9.26 -11.92 -24.55
C GLY A 182 -8.36 -10.72 -24.20
N VAL A 183 -7.98 -10.53 -22.93
CA VAL A 183 -6.97 -9.54 -22.53
C VAL A 183 -5.73 -10.30 -22.06
N ARG A 184 -4.68 -10.32 -22.88
CA ARG A 184 -3.41 -10.95 -22.53
C ARG A 184 -2.23 -10.10 -22.97
N LEU A 185 -1.28 -9.91 -22.07
CA LEU A 185 0.04 -9.34 -22.36
C LEU A 185 1.08 -10.14 -21.59
N SER A 186 2.10 -10.63 -22.29
CA SER A 186 3.18 -11.37 -21.66
C SER A 186 4.48 -11.14 -22.39
N TRP A 187 5.57 -11.10 -21.63
CA TRP A 187 6.92 -11.04 -22.15
C TRP A 187 7.89 -11.60 -21.11
N GLU A 188 9.08 -11.95 -21.56
CA GLU A 188 10.15 -12.44 -20.70
C GLU A 188 11.31 -11.46 -20.71
N HIS A 189 11.82 -11.15 -19.53
CA HIS A 189 12.98 -10.30 -19.39
C HIS A 189 14.22 -11.01 -19.95
N PRO A 190 15.06 -10.37 -20.78
CA PRO A 190 16.17 -11.04 -21.46
C PRO A 190 17.19 -11.72 -20.53
N SER A 191 17.35 -11.23 -19.30
CA SER A 191 18.26 -11.82 -18.30
C SER A 191 17.63 -12.93 -17.45
N GLY A 192 16.39 -13.34 -17.74
CA GLY A 192 15.59 -14.11 -16.79
C GLY A 192 15.22 -13.21 -15.61
N ARG A 193 15.85 -13.37 -14.45
CA ARG A 193 15.56 -12.55 -13.29
C ARG A 193 15.90 -11.06 -13.54
N PRO A 194 14.93 -10.11 -13.43
CA PRO A 194 15.19 -8.69 -13.58
C PRO A 194 16.12 -8.20 -12.46
N PRO A 195 17.03 -7.27 -12.76
CA PRO A 195 17.98 -6.79 -11.76
C PRO A 195 17.30 -5.85 -10.76
N CYS A 196 17.59 -6.02 -9.48
CA CYS A 196 17.09 -5.17 -8.39
C CYS A 196 17.97 -5.40 -7.15
N ASP A 197 18.60 -4.33 -6.62
CA ASP A 197 19.56 -4.46 -5.52
C ASP A 197 18.87 -4.53 -4.15
N TRP A 198 17.66 -3.98 -4.05
CA TRP A 198 16.85 -3.96 -2.83
C TRP A 198 15.37 -3.77 -3.17
N TRP A 199 14.48 -4.27 -2.30
CA TRP A 199 13.04 -4.17 -2.46
C TRP A 199 12.40 -3.22 -1.45
N GLY A 200 11.64 -2.26 -1.95
CA GLY A 200 10.85 -1.33 -1.15
C GLY A 200 9.43 -1.83 -0.93
N ILE A 201 8.99 -1.81 0.32
CA ILE A 201 7.65 -2.20 0.76
C ILE A 201 6.91 -0.94 1.21
N ASN A 202 5.86 -0.59 0.48
CA ASN A 202 4.83 0.31 1.00
C ASN A 202 3.71 -0.56 1.58
N TYR A 203 3.39 -0.36 2.86
CA TYR A 203 2.34 -1.13 3.53
C TYR A 203 1.57 -0.27 4.52
N TYR A 204 0.25 -0.23 4.30
CA TYR A 204 -0.68 0.47 5.17
C TYR A 204 -1.66 -0.49 5.85
N THR A 205 -2.18 -1.49 5.14
CA THR A 205 -3.28 -2.33 5.62
C THR A 205 -3.41 -3.66 4.86
N SER A 206 -4.29 -4.52 5.37
CA SER A 206 -4.92 -5.60 4.63
C SER A 206 -6.40 -5.25 4.46
N ALA A 207 -6.82 -4.91 3.24
CA ALA A 207 -8.19 -4.51 2.97
C ALA A 207 -9.12 -5.72 3.13
N CYS A 208 -10.01 -5.68 4.10
CA CYS A 208 -10.98 -6.76 4.26
C CYS A 208 -12.24 -6.46 3.46
N VAL A 209 -12.56 -7.30 2.49
CA VAL A 209 -13.72 -7.17 1.61
C VAL A 209 -14.91 -7.85 2.27
N CYS A 210 -15.88 -7.04 2.73
CA CYS A 210 -17.15 -7.55 3.24
C CYS A 210 -18.08 -8.00 2.10
N SER A 211 -18.89 -9.02 2.37
CA SER A 211 -19.85 -9.64 1.44
C SER A 211 -20.63 -8.62 0.61
N TRP A 212 -20.79 -8.91 -0.70
CA TRP A 212 -21.55 -8.21 -1.77
C TRP A 212 -21.45 -6.67 -1.90
N SER A 213 -21.19 -5.91 -0.83
CA SER A 213 -21.04 -4.46 -0.81
C SER A 213 -19.61 -3.99 -1.08
N LEU A 214 -18.63 -4.91 -1.11
CA LEU A 214 -17.19 -4.62 -1.30
C LEU A 214 -16.65 -3.52 -0.36
N GLN A 215 -17.30 -3.30 0.77
CA GLN A 215 -16.84 -2.32 1.76
C GLN A 215 -15.68 -2.89 2.55
N SER A 216 -14.71 -2.02 2.82
CA SER A 216 -13.68 -2.28 3.82
C SER A 216 -14.33 -2.47 5.18
N ALA A 217 -13.91 -3.49 5.91
CA ALA A 217 -14.43 -3.79 7.24
C ALA A 217 -13.32 -4.16 8.22
N CYS A 218 -13.59 -3.99 9.50
CA CYS A 218 -12.71 -4.44 10.56
C CYS A 218 -13.05 -5.89 10.96
N ARG A 219 -12.02 -6.74 11.10
CA ARG A 219 -12.13 -7.97 11.89
C ARG A 219 -12.34 -7.63 13.37
N PRO A 220 -12.89 -8.55 14.19
CA PRO A 220 -12.98 -8.34 15.63
C PRO A 220 -11.63 -7.92 16.23
N GLY A 221 -11.62 -6.80 16.95
CA GLY A 221 -10.41 -6.23 17.55
C GLY A 221 -9.59 -5.29 16.65
N GLN A 222 -9.94 -5.14 15.37
CA GLN A 222 -9.33 -4.12 14.50
C GLN A 222 -10.03 -2.76 14.67
N ARG A 223 -9.28 -1.70 14.40
CA ARG A 223 -9.76 -0.32 14.39
C ARG A 223 -9.70 0.24 12.97
N MET A 224 -10.74 0.95 12.55
CA MET A 224 -10.81 1.65 11.26
C MET A 224 -10.05 2.97 11.33
N THR A 225 -9.27 3.25 10.30
CA THR A 225 -8.55 4.53 10.13
C THR A 225 -9.43 5.56 9.42
N ASP A 226 -8.99 6.83 9.39
CA ASP A 226 -9.71 7.90 8.68
C ASP A 226 -9.75 7.67 7.15
N MET A 227 -8.85 6.82 6.62
CA MET A 227 -8.84 6.38 5.23
C MET A 227 -9.88 5.30 4.91
N GLY A 228 -10.62 4.79 5.90
CA GLY A 228 -11.62 3.74 5.69
C GLY A 228 -11.01 2.35 5.50
N TYR A 229 -9.82 2.09 6.03
CA TYR A 229 -9.24 0.73 6.13
C TYR A 229 -8.76 0.38 7.54
N PRO A 230 -8.76 -0.90 7.93
CA PRO A 230 -8.37 -1.31 9.27
C PRO A 230 -6.85 -1.21 9.50
N LEU A 231 -6.44 -0.99 10.74
CA LEU A 231 -5.05 -1.23 11.15
C LEU A 231 -4.75 -2.74 11.15
N SER A 232 -3.62 -3.14 10.54
CA SER A 232 -3.24 -4.55 10.36
C SER A 232 -1.73 -4.77 10.52
N ALA A 233 -1.25 -4.76 11.77
CA ALA A 233 0.16 -5.04 12.06
C ALA A 233 0.58 -6.46 11.65
N GLU A 234 -0.31 -7.45 11.80
CA GLU A 234 -0.01 -8.82 11.34
C GLU A 234 0.15 -8.90 9.82
N GLY A 235 -0.59 -8.08 9.07
CA GLY A 235 -0.42 -8.02 7.62
C GLY A 235 0.94 -7.43 7.21
N MET A 236 1.48 -6.46 7.96
CA MET A 236 2.86 -5.98 7.78
C MET A 236 3.86 -7.12 7.95
N TYR A 237 3.73 -7.89 9.03
CA TYR A 237 4.60 -9.06 9.27
C TYR A 237 4.50 -10.08 8.11
N ARG A 238 3.28 -10.44 7.68
CA ARG A 238 3.06 -11.38 6.56
C ARG A 238 3.67 -10.85 5.24
N CYS A 239 3.51 -9.55 4.98
CA CYS A 239 4.10 -8.90 3.82
C CYS A 239 5.63 -9.03 3.82
N ILE A 240 6.29 -8.71 4.93
CA ILE A 240 7.75 -8.82 5.06
C ILE A 240 8.20 -10.28 4.89
N LYS A 241 7.50 -11.25 5.50
CA LYS A 241 7.82 -12.67 5.34
C LYS A 241 7.74 -13.08 3.87
N ARG A 242 6.70 -12.67 3.15
CA ARG A 242 6.56 -12.97 1.71
C ARG A 242 7.70 -12.33 0.90
N CYS A 243 7.94 -11.03 1.09
CA CYS A 243 9.00 -10.32 0.36
C CYS A 243 10.40 -10.84 0.69
N SER A 244 10.63 -11.40 1.88
CA SER A 244 11.93 -11.97 2.25
C SER A 244 12.35 -13.15 1.38
N THR A 245 11.39 -13.82 0.73
CA THR A 245 11.68 -14.91 -0.23
C THR A 245 12.34 -14.41 -1.51
N TYR A 246 12.36 -13.09 -1.75
CA TYR A 246 12.99 -12.50 -2.94
C TYR A 246 14.52 -12.54 -2.84
N GLY A 247 15.09 -12.83 -1.68
CA GLY A 247 16.55 -12.97 -1.53
C GLY A 247 17.30 -11.66 -1.77
N MET A 248 16.67 -10.52 -1.45
CA MET A 248 17.29 -9.19 -1.49
C MET A 248 16.96 -8.41 -0.22
N PRO A 249 17.75 -7.38 0.12
CA PRO A 249 17.47 -6.49 1.25
C PRO A 249 16.10 -5.83 1.13
N LEU A 250 15.42 -5.67 2.26
CA LEU A 250 14.10 -5.06 2.35
C LEU A 250 14.17 -3.69 3.04
N TYR A 251 13.44 -2.73 2.52
CA TYR A 251 13.16 -1.46 3.18
C TYR A 251 11.64 -1.29 3.25
N VAL A 252 11.08 -1.02 4.43
CA VAL A 252 9.70 -0.54 4.52
C VAL A 252 9.76 0.95 4.16
N THR A 253 9.46 1.27 2.92
CA THR A 253 9.67 2.61 2.35
C THR A 253 8.50 3.56 2.61
N GLU A 254 7.32 3.02 2.89
CA GLU A 254 6.20 3.79 3.40
C GLU A 254 5.34 2.94 4.33
N THR A 255 5.01 3.50 5.49
CA THR A 255 3.94 3.02 6.35
C THR A 255 3.42 4.17 7.20
N GLY A 256 2.11 4.27 7.37
CA GLY A 256 1.48 5.49 7.87
C GLY A 256 0.02 5.29 8.25
N VAL A 257 -0.57 6.31 8.88
CA VAL A 257 -2.00 6.35 9.16
C VAL A 257 -2.51 7.78 9.05
N ALA A 258 -3.60 7.97 8.31
CA ALA A 258 -4.40 9.19 8.43
C ALA A 258 -5.15 9.14 9.76
N ASP A 259 -4.85 10.10 10.62
CA ASP A 259 -5.38 10.16 11.97
C ASP A 259 -5.45 11.61 12.42
N ALA A 260 -6.54 12.28 12.04
CA ALA A 260 -6.77 13.69 12.30
C ALA A 260 -6.89 13.99 13.79
N ARG A 261 -7.37 13.03 14.58
CA ARG A 261 -7.51 13.14 16.04
C ARG A 261 -6.26 12.71 16.81
N ASP A 262 -5.29 12.13 16.11
CA ASP A 262 -4.04 11.60 16.68
C ASP A 262 -4.26 10.52 17.77
N ASP A 263 -5.38 9.79 17.69
CA ASP A 263 -5.80 8.78 18.69
C ASP A 263 -5.44 7.33 18.29
N GLN A 264 -4.79 7.16 17.14
CA GLN A 264 -4.40 5.87 16.55
C GLN A 264 -2.92 5.80 16.19
N ARG A 265 -2.29 6.95 15.88
CA ARG A 265 -0.93 7.05 15.33
C ARG A 265 0.13 6.34 16.17
N ALA A 266 0.12 6.60 17.49
CA ALA A 266 1.05 5.93 18.41
C ALA A 266 0.86 4.41 18.41
N ALA A 267 -0.38 3.94 18.47
CA ALA A 267 -0.70 2.51 18.50
C ALA A 267 -0.32 1.81 17.18
N MET A 268 -0.54 2.47 16.04
CA MET A 268 -0.10 1.97 14.74
C MET A 268 1.42 1.86 14.70
N ILE A 269 2.15 2.93 15.02
CA ILE A 269 3.63 2.93 15.02
C ILE A 269 4.15 1.78 15.89
N GLN A 270 3.68 1.68 17.14
CA GLN A 270 4.14 0.64 18.06
C GLN A 270 3.90 -0.76 17.52
N SER A 271 2.68 -1.05 17.04
CA SER A 271 2.32 -2.39 16.57
C SER A 271 3.01 -2.76 15.25
N TYR A 272 3.18 -1.81 14.33
CA TYR A 272 3.84 -2.06 13.04
C TYR A 272 5.35 -2.21 13.20
N MET A 273 6.00 -1.39 14.03
CA MET A 273 7.41 -1.58 14.34
C MET A 273 7.67 -2.90 15.06
N ALA A 274 6.77 -3.34 15.96
CA ALA A 274 6.87 -4.66 16.58
C ALA A 274 6.76 -5.79 15.55
N ALA A 275 5.88 -5.65 14.54
CA ALA A 275 5.77 -6.60 13.43
C ALA A 275 7.06 -6.66 12.59
N VAL A 276 7.70 -5.52 12.32
CA VAL A 276 9.00 -5.44 11.64
C VAL A 276 10.09 -6.14 12.46
N LEU A 277 10.20 -5.83 13.76
CA LEU A 277 11.20 -6.45 14.63
C LEU A 277 11.02 -7.97 14.72
N ARG A 278 9.78 -8.46 14.80
CA ARG A 278 9.47 -9.89 14.75
C ARG A 278 9.95 -10.54 13.44
N ALA A 279 9.74 -9.89 12.30
CA ALA A 279 10.23 -10.42 11.03
C ALA A 279 11.76 -10.42 10.95
N MET A 280 12.42 -9.35 11.42
CA MET A 280 13.88 -9.26 11.49
C MET A 280 14.48 -10.34 12.40
N GLU A 281 13.84 -10.60 13.54
CA GLU A 281 14.22 -11.65 14.45
C GLU A 281 14.23 -13.02 13.76
N GLU A 282 13.21 -13.32 12.97
CA GLU A 282 13.09 -14.55 12.19
C GLU A 282 13.98 -14.59 10.93
N GLY A 283 14.93 -13.65 10.80
CA GLY A 283 15.98 -13.67 9.79
C GLY A 283 15.66 -12.88 8.51
N CYS A 284 14.55 -12.15 8.44
CA CYS A 284 14.29 -11.28 7.30
C CYS A 284 15.29 -10.11 7.26
N ASP A 285 15.92 -9.86 6.10
CA ASP A 285 16.91 -8.78 5.88
C ASP A 285 16.23 -7.41 5.71
N VAL A 286 15.46 -6.97 6.71
CA VAL A 286 14.94 -5.59 6.76
C VAL A 286 16.07 -4.66 7.23
N ARG A 287 16.29 -3.57 6.50
CA ARG A 287 17.39 -2.62 6.72
C ARG A 287 16.93 -1.19 7.06
N GLY A 288 15.67 -0.86 6.83
CA GLY A 288 15.12 0.44 7.18
C GLY A 288 13.60 0.46 7.18
N VAL A 289 13.03 1.41 7.93
CA VAL A 289 11.60 1.70 7.96
C VAL A 289 11.41 3.21 7.87
N TYR A 290 10.63 3.67 6.92
CA TYR A 290 10.31 5.07 6.69
C TYR A 290 8.83 5.29 6.99
N TYR A 291 8.55 6.34 7.77
CA TYR A 291 7.18 6.69 8.11
C TYR A 291 6.60 7.61 7.06
N TRP A 292 5.45 7.24 6.50
CA TRP A 292 4.63 8.11 5.67
C TRP A 292 3.64 8.88 6.55
N THR A 293 3.75 10.19 6.69
CA THR A 293 4.71 11.11 6.03
C THR A 293 5.33 12.07 7.05
N LEU A 294 6.38 12.81 6.65
CA LEU A 294 7.05 13.76 7.55
C LEU A 294 6.09 14.88 7.97
N VAL A 295 5.42 15.52 7.01
CA VAL A 295 4.52 16.66 7.23
C VAL A 295 3.21 16.37 6.51
N ASP A 296 2.08 16.78 7.08
CA ASP A 296 0.79 16.70 6.37
C ASP A 296 0.91 17.27 4.95
N SER A 297 0.37 16.56 3.98
CA SER A 297 0.56 16.83 2.55
C SER A 297 -0.74 16.74 1.77
N LEU A 298 -0.68 17.01 0.48
CA LEU A 298 -1.78 16.75 -0.44
C LEU A 298 -1.94 15.24 -0.62
N GLU A 299 -3.00 14.66 -0.04
CA GLU A 299 -3.31 13.23 -0.17
C GLU A 299 -4.11 12.96 -1.45
N TRP A 300 -3.44 13.20 -2.59
CA TRP A 300 -3.96 12.91 -3.92
C TRP A 300 -5.38 13.44 -4.14
N CYS A 301 -6.33 12.58 -4.53
CA CYS A 301 -7.72 12.94 -4.77
C CYS A 301 -8.53 13.27 -3.50
N LEU A 302 -7.99 13.02 -2.30
CA LEU A 302 -8.61 13.35 -1.01
C LEU A 302 -8.21 14.75 -0.51
N GLY A 303 -7.32 15.44 -1.24
CA GLY A 303 -6.88 16.79 -0.89
C GLY A 303 -6.13 16.82 0.45
N TYR A 304 -6.29 17.89 1.22
CA TYR A 304 -5.61 18.08 2.51
C TYR A 304 -6.40 17.54 3.72
N THR A 305 -7.42 16.73 3.47
CA THR A 305 -8.33 16.23 4.52
C THR A 305 -7.73 15.09 5.35
N MET A 306 -6.81 14.32 4.77
CA MET A 306 -6.17 13.18 5.41
C MET A 306 -4.87 13.60 6.08
N LYS A 307 -4.79 13.38 7.40
CA LYS A 307 -3.67 13.84 8.22
C LYS A 307 -2.68 12.71 8.52
N PHE A 308 -1.79 12.43 7.57
CA PHE A 308 -0.74 11.40 7.68
C PHE A 308 0.55 11.88 8.36
N GLY A 309 0.77 13.19 8.43
CA GLY A 309 2.04 13.78 8.85
C GLY A 309 2.43 13.47 10.29
N LEU A 310 3.72 13.20 10.51
CA LEU A 310 4.30 13.23 11.86
C LEU A 310 4.18 14.64 12.45
N TYR A 311 4.36 15.64 11.60
CA TYR A 311 4.14 17.04 11.90
C TYR A 311 2.82 17.51 11.28
N ALA A 312 2.00 18.15 12.10
CA ALA A 312 0.81 18.86 11.66
C ALA A 312 1.20 20.06 10.80
N TRP A 313 0.50 20.23 9.68
CA TRP A 313 0.60 21.40 8.81
C TRP A 313 -0.73 21.66 8.10
N GLU A 314 -1.02 22.93 7.85
CA GLU A 314 -2.19 23.37 7.12
C GLU A 314 -1.80 24.20 5.88
N PRO A 315 -2.54 24.09 4.77
CA PRO A 315 -2.29 24.84 3.55
C PRO A 315 -2.82 26.28 3.63
N ASP A 316 -2.53 26.98 4.73
CA ASP A 316 -2.97 28.37 5.01
C ASP A 316 -1.92 29.44 4.69
N GLY A 317 -0.79 29.01 4.12
CA GLY A 317 0.37 29.87 3.85
C GLY A 317 1.40 29.89 4.99
N SER A 318 1.10 29.27 6.14
CA SER A 318 2.03 29.16 7.26
C SER A 318 3.18 28.19 6.96
N VAL A 319 4.32 28.50 7.57
CA VAL A 319 5.49 27.62 7.63
C VAL A 319 5.61 26.89 8.97
N ASP A 320 4.56 26.90 9.79
CA ASP A 320 4.59 26.25 11.10
C ASP A 320 4.38 24.75 10.98
N ARG A 321 5.13 23.99 11.77
CA ARG A 321 5.05 22.53 11.85
C ARG A 321 5.11 22.11 13.29
N VAL A 322 4.09 21.39 13.73
CA VAL A 322 3.96 20.95 15.12
C VAL A 322 4.01 19.43 15.17
N LEU A 323 4.99 18.88 15.90
CA LEU A 323 5.09 17.44 16.10
C LEU A 323 3.85 16.95 16.85
N ARG A 324 3.13 15.97 16.28
CA ARG A 324 1.96 15.37 16.92
C ARG A 324 2.36 14.51 18.12
N GLU A 325 1.48 14.36 19.10
CA GLU A 325 1.77 13.57 20.31
C GLU A 325 2.00 12.09 19.97
N GLY A 326 1.19 11.55 19.04
CA GLY A 326 1.32 10.19 18.54
C GLY A 326 2.65 9.93 17.84
N SER A 327 3.20 10.95 17.17
CA SER A 327 4.48 10.89 16.46
C SER A 327 5.68 10.68 17.39
N LYS A 328 5.58 11.08 18.66
CA LYS A 328 6.62 10.83 19.67
C LYS A 328 6.87 9.33 19.90
N ALA A 329 5.92 8.45 19.54
CA ALA A 329 6.14 7.01 19.56
C ALA A 329 7.28 6.57 18.61
N LEU A 330 7.39 7.19 17.43
CA LEU A 330 8.46 6.89 16.48
C LEU A 330 9.82 7.38 16.99
N VAL A 331 9.84 8.58 17.60
CA VAL A 331 11.05 9.14 18.23
C VAL A 331 11.55 8.22 19.33
N ARG A 332 10.67 7.78 20.24
CA ARG A 332 11.02 6.83 21.31
C ARG A 332 11.49 5.49 20.75
N PHE A 333 10.87 5.01 19.68
CA PHE A 333 11.26 3.76 19.04
C PHE A 333 12.70 3.82 18.52
N PHE A 334 13.02 4.81 17.68
CA PHE A 334 14.38 4.94 17.14
C PHE A 334 15.42 5.28 18.20
N ALA A 335 15.08 6.07 19.23
CA ALA A 335 15.98 6.37 20.35
C ALA A 335 16.32 5.13 21.20
N ALA A 336 15.48 4.08 21.17
CA ALA A 336 15.72 2.83 21.87
C ALA A 336 16.49 1.80 21.03
N LEU A 337 16.67 2.03 19.72
CA LEU A 337 17.40 1.12 18.85
C LEU A 337 18.91 1.31 19.03
N PRO A 338 19.70 0.23 18.96
CA PRO A 338 21.16 0.33 18.86
C PRO A 338 21.60 1.04 17.57
N ASP A 339 22.75 1.70 17.61
CA ASP A 339 23.31 2.48 16.49
C ASP A 339 23.75 1.65 15.27
N SER A 340 23.72 0.31 15.35
CA SER A 340 24.06 -0.55 14.22
C SER A 340 22.95 -1.55 13.90
N LEU A 341 22.77 -1.82 12.60
CA LEU A 341 21.81 -2.80 12.12
C LEU A 341 22.06 -4.21 12.69
N GLN A 342 23.33 -4.57 12.88
CA GLN A 342 23.70 -5.84 13.49
C GLN A 342 23.25 -5.91 14.96
N ALA A 343 23.49 -4.85 15.73
CA ALA A 343 23.04 -4.77 17.12
C ALA A 343 21.51 -4.71 17.22
N ALA A 344 20.82 -4.01 16.31
CA ALA A 344 19.36 -4.00 16.25
C ALA A 344 18.79 -5.41 16.00
N ARG A 345 19.41 -6.20 15.11
CA ARG A 345 19.04 -7.61 14.88
C ARG A 345 19.30 -8.49 16.09
N GLN A 346 20.43 -8.28 16.78
CA GLN A 346 20.75 -9.02 18.01
C GLN A 346 19.74 -8.68 19.12
N ALA A 347 19.42 -7.41 19.31
CA ALA A 347 18.43 -6.94 20.28
C ALA A 347 17.05 -7.55 20.01
N ALA A 348 16.60 -7.56 18.74
CA ALA A 348 15.34 -8.18 18.35
C ALA A 348 15.26 -9.67 18.76
N ARG A 349 16.34 -10.43 18.59
CA ARG A 349 16.43 -11.85 19.01
C ARG A 349 16.47 -12.04 20.54
N GLN A 350 17.05 -11.09 21.26
CA GLN A 350 17.16 -11.16 22.73
C GLN A 350 15.83 -10.85 23.43
N VAL A 351 15.05 -9.89 22.92
CA VAL A 351 13.76 -9.47 23.50
C VAL A 351 12.77 -10.65 23.55
N ARG A 352 12.73 -11.54 22.55
CA ARG A 352 11.90 -12.76 22.58
C ARG A 352 12.38 -13.79 23.59
N THR A 353 13.68 -13.93 23.83
CA THR A 353 14.19 -14.89 24.85
C THR A 353 13.67 -14.53 26.23
N LEU A 354 13.47 -13.23 26.49
CA LEU A 354 12.86 -12.72 27.73
C LEU A 354 11.32 -12.77 27.70
N LEU A 355 10.67 -12.39 26.59
CA LEU A 355 9.21 -12.42 26.46
C LEU A 355 8.62 -13.84 26.39
N LEU A 356 9.35 -14.83 25.84
CA LEU A 356 8.95 -16.24 25.88
C LEU A 356 9.13 -16.84 27.28
N ARG A 357 10.14 -16.41 28.05
CA ARG A 357 10.28 -16.81 29.46
C ARG A 357 9.19 -16.23 30.35
N GLN A 358 8.64 -15.06 30.00
CA GLN A 358 7.54 -14.44 30.75
C GLN A 358 6.14 -14.96 30.36
N ARG A 359 6.02 -15.72 29.26
CA ARG A 359 4.75 -16.32 28.82
C ARG A 359 4.46 -17.69 29.43
N ASP A 360 5.36 -18.23 30.25
CA ASP A 360 5.17 -19.53 30.91
C ASP A 360 5.49 -19.50 32.43
N PRO A 361 4.64 -18.86 33.26
CA PRO A 361 4.64 -19.13 34.69
C PRO A 361 3.23 -19.49 35.17
N ALA A 362 2.61 -20.56 34.65
CA ALA A 362 1.49 -21.28 35.31
C ALA A 362 1.04 -22.50 34.48
N GLY A 363 1.92 -23.49 34.34
CA GLY A 363 1.59 -24.83 33.84
C GLY A 363 1.87 -25.89 34.91
N GLY A 364 1.44 -25.63 36.15
CA GLY A 364 1.66 -26.51 37.29
C GLY A 364 0.39 -26.65 38.12
N GLU A 365 -0.21 -27.84 38.02
CA GLU A 365 -1.01 -28.51 39.06
C GLU A 365 -2.01 -27.68 39.86
N GLN A 366 -3.29 -27.76 39.49
CA GLN A 366 -4.40 -27.91 40.44
C GLN A 366 -5.67 -28.34 39.68
N GLN A 367 -5.89 -29.66 39.59
CA GLN A 367 -7.23 -30.22 39.37
C GLN A 367 -7.96 -30.16 40.70
N GLU A 368 -8.80 -29.15 40.87
CA GLU A 368 -9.72 -29.04 41.99
C GLU A 368 -10.95 -29.93 41.72
N GLN A 369 -11.08 -30.96 42.55
CA GLN A 369 -12.31 -31.71 42.72
C GLN A 369 -13.40 -30.79 43.27
N ALA A 370 -14.63 -30.95 42.75
CA ALA A 370 -15.89 -31.07 43.49
C ALA A 370 -17.07 -30.24 42.96
N ARG A 371 -18.13 -30.99 42.62
CA ARG A 371 -19.58 -30.70 42.71
C ARG A 371 -20.30 -29.98 41.55
N GLY A 372 -21.15 -30.74 40.84
CA GLY A 372 -22.42 -30.26 40.27
C GLY A 372 -23.58 -30.40 41.29
N PRO A 373 -24.88 -30.46 40.90
CA PRO A 373 -25.52 -30.09 39.63
C PRO A 373 -26.81 -29.23 39.76
N GLN A 374 -27.29 -28.69 38.62
CA GLN A 374 -28.67 -28.35 38.19
C GLN A 374 -29.73 -27.74 39.17
N ALA A 375 -30.35 -26.63 38.75
CA ALA A 375 -31.82 -26.44 38.78
C ALA A 375 -32.27 -25.28 37.86
N ALA A 376 -33.39 -25.51 37.17
CA ALA A 376 -34.10 -24.58 36.30
C ALA A 376 -35.08 -23.68 37.08
N THR A 377 -35.44 -22.51 36.53
CA THR A 377 -36.79 -21.93 36.69
C THR A 377 -37.08 -20.86 35.64
N GLN A 378 -38.32 -20.85 35.17
CA GLN A 378 -38.91 -20.01 34.13
C GLN A 378 -39.54 -18.71 34.66
N ALA A 379 -39.73 -17.77 33.72
CA ALA A 379 -40.88 -16.89 33.51
C ALA A 379 -41.18 -15.70 34.46
N GLY A 380 -41.49 -14.57 33.83
CA GLY A 380 -42.16 -13.43 34.45
C GLY A 380 -42.20 -12.19 33.54
N ALA A 381 -43.27 -12.03 32.78
CA ALA A 381 -43.58 -10.86 31.95
C ALA A 381 -44.00 -9.64 32.79
N GLY A 382 -43.85 -8.43 32.24
CA GLY A 382 -44.42 -7.21 32.81
C GLY A 382 -44.23 -5.98 31.92
N ALA A 383 -45.34 -5.47 31.38
CA ALA A 383 -45.42 -4.39 30.39
C ALA A 383 -45.59 -2.98 31.01
N GLY A 384 -45.41 -1.95 30.17
CA GLY A 384 -45.91 -0.57 30.34
C GLY A 384 -44.83 0.48 30.62
N ALA A 385 -44.90 1.75 30.19
CA ALA A 385 -45.66 2.48 29.19
C ALA A 385 -45.06 3.91 29.10
N ARG A 386 -45.06 4.53 27.89
CA ARG A 386 -45.29 5.97 27.53
C ARG A 386 -44.65 7.10 28.41
N ALA A 387 -44.24 8.28 27.96
CA ALA A 387 -44.16 9.01 26.68
C ALA A 387 -43.57 10.43 26.97
N GLY A 388 -43.12 11.14 25.91
CA GLY A 388 -42.96 12.61 25.85
C GLY A 388 -41.58 13.13 26.25
N VAL A 389 -40.96 14.15 25.65
CA VAL A 389 -41.31 15.25 24.72
C VAL A 389 -39.94 15.69 24.13
N GLY A 390 -39.70 15.85 22.82
CA GLY A 390 -40.15 16.96 21.99
C GLY A 390 -39.28 18.22 22.14
N ALA A 391 -38.15 18.33 21.42
CA ALA A 391 -37.53 19.64 21.14
C ALA A 391 -36.80 19.61 19.79
N SER A 392 -37.47 20.18 18.78
CA SER A 392 -36.88 20.46 17.48
C SER A 392 -36.04 21.73 17.54
N SER A 393 -34.84 21.72 16.97
CA SER A 393 -34.25 22.91 16.36
C SER A 393 -33.83 22.57 14.93
N ARG A 394 -34.33 23.37 13.98
CA ARG A 394 -33.96 23.29 12.56
C ARG A 394 -32.84 24.28 12.28
N ARG A 395 -32.01 23.89 11.31
CA ARG A 395 -31.26 24.66 10.29
C ARG A 395 -29.75 24.70 10.49
N GLY A 396 -29.10 24.17 9.45
CA GLY A 396 -27.69 24.26 9.14
C GLY A 396 -27.43 23.25 8.02
N ALA A 397 -27.90 23.56 6.81
CA ALA A 397 -27.63 22.76 5.62
C ALA A 397 -26.13 22.82 5.31
N GLY A 398 -25.36 21.90 5.89
CA GLY A 398 -23.99 21.63 5.49
C GLY A 398 -24.01 20.75 4.25
N VAL A 399 -23.38 21.24 3.18
CA VAL A 399 -23.07 20.48 1.97
C VAL A 399 -22.39 19.18 2.40
N GLY A 400 -23.09 18.05 2.25
CA GLY A 400 -22.59 16.73 2.59
C GLY A 400 -21.44 16.36 1.66
N GLY A 401 -20.22 16.63 2.10
CA GLY A 401 -19.02 16.03 1.54
C GLY A 401 -19.11 14.52 1.72
N ARG A 402 -19.11 13.79 0.60
CA ARG A 402 -19.05 12.33 0.61
C ARG A 402 -17.73 11.91 1.25
N THR A 403 -17.79 11.08 2.28
CA THR A 403 -16.62 10.55 2.99
C THR A 403 -15.85 9.57 2.08
N GLY A 404 -14.54 9.39 2.29
CA GLY A 404 -13.68 8.53 1.47
C GLY A 404 -14.16 7.07 1.32
N GLU A 405 -14.91 6.56 2.31
CA GLU A 405 -15.61 5.27 2.25
C GLU A 405 -16.68 5.22 1.15
N GLN A 406 -17.36 6.33 0.88
CA GLN A 406 -18.36 6.41 -0.18
C GLN A 406 -17.69 6.44 -1.56
N VAL A 407 -16.46 6.93 -1.68
CA VAL A 407 -15.74 6.97 -2.95
C VAL A 407 -15.32 5.55 -3.33
N VAL A 408 -14.52 4.85 -2.51
CA VAL A 408 -14.04 3.50 -2.81
C VAL A 408 -15.18 2.47 -2.92
N ALA A 409 -16.19 2.54 -2.03
CA ALA A 409 -17.33 1.62 -2.10
C ALA A 409 -18.24 1.90 -3.32
N GLN A 410 -18.44 3.16 -3.71
CA GLN A 410 -19.21 3.49 -4.92
C GLN A 410 -18.44 3.14 -6.20
N LEU A 411 -17.12 3.22 -6.19
CA LEU A 411 -16.26 2.85 -7.33
C LEU A 411 -16.17 1.34 -7.53
N LEU A 412 -16.03 0.58 -6.43
CA LEU A 412 -16.10 -0.88 -6.47
C LEU A 412 -17.49 -1.36 -6.88
N ARG A 413 -18.55 -0.67 -6.43
CA ARG A 413 -19.93 -0.90 -6.89
C ARG A 413 -20.11 -0.61 -8.39
N LEU A 414 -19.58 0.51 -8.90
CA LEU A 414 -19.67 0.87 -10.33
C LEU A 414 -18.84 -0.06 -11.23
N ALA A 415 -17.66 -0.49 -10.78
CA ALA A 415 -16.85 -1.50 -11.46
C ALA A 415 -17.55 -2.87 -11.51
N LEU A 416 -18.24 -3.27 -10.44
CA LEU A 416 -19.06 -4.48 -10.42
C LEU A 416 -20.33 -4.35 -11.28
N GLU A 417 -21.00 -3.20 -11.28
CA GLU A 417 -22.16 -2.94 -12.13
C GLU A 417 -21.77 -3.00 -13.62
N GLY A 418 -20.59 -2.49 -13.99
CA GLY A 418 -19.99 -2.64 -15.32
C GLY A 418 -19.64 -4.08 -15.69
N LEU A 419 -19.05 -4.85 -14.77
CA LEU A 419 -18.77 -6.28 -14.96
C LEU A 419 -20.06 -7.10 -15.14
N MET A 420 -21.10 -6.81 -14.35
CA MET A 420 -22.41 -7.44 -14.46
C MET A 420 -23.18 -7.04 -15.72
N ALA A 421 -22.94 -5.84 -16.26
CA ALA A 421 -23.46 -5.42 -17.57
C ALA A 421 -22.75 -6.13 -18.73
N LEU A 422 -21.43 -6.31 -18.65
CA LEU A 422 -20.64 -7.10 -19.60
C LEU A 422 -21.06 -8.57 -19.63
N LEU A 423 -21.25 -9.19 -18.46
CA LEU A 423 -21.75 -10.58 -18.36
C LEU A 423 -23.18 -10.74 -18.89
N ARG A 424 -24.04 -9.72 -18.73
CA ARG A 424 -25.37 -9.67 -19.34
C ARG A 424 -25.31 -9.51 -20.86
N GLY A 425 -24.40 -8.67 -21.37
CA GLY A 425 -24.12 -8.52 -22.80
C GLY A 425 -23.57 -9.79 -23.45
N TRP A 426 -22.71 -10.54 -22.74
CA TRP A 426 -22.16 -11.81 -23.21
C TRP A 426 -23.23 -12.91 -23.30
N ARG A 427 -24.18 -12.96 -22.35
CA ARG A 427 -25.36 -13.85 -22.44
C ARG A 427 -26.27 -13.48 -23.61
N ALA A 428 -26.50 -12.19 -23.86
CA ALA A 428 -27.31 -11.72 -24.98
C ALA A 428 -26.67 -12.03 -26.35
N ALA A 429 -25.34 -11.90 -26.46
CA ALA A 429 -24.59 -12.25 -27.68
C ALA A 429 -24.52 -13.77 -27.93
N GLY A 430 -24.50 -14.59 -26.86
CA GLY A 430 -24.57 -16.05 -26.95
C GLY A 430 -25.94 -16.58 -27.38
N THR A 431 -27.03 -15.91 -27.00
CA THR A 431 -28.39 -16.27 -27.44
C THR A 431 -28.70 -15.79 -28.86
N GLY A 432 -28.06 -14.72 -29.34
CA GLY A 432 -28.24 -14.21 -30.71
C GLY A 432 -27.66 -15.13 -31.80
N ARG A 433 -26.57 -15.85 -31.52
CA ARG A 433 -26.00 -16.85 -32.45
C ARG A 433 -26.74 -18.18 -32.46
N ALA A 434 -27.49 -18.51 -31.40
CA ALA A 434 -28.35 -19.69 -31.38
C ALA A 434 -29.68 -19.45 -32.11
N ALA A 435 -30.18 -18.21 -32.14
CA ALA A 435 -31.43 -17.87 -32.83
C ALA A 435 -31.27 -17.70 -34.35
N SER A 436 -30.09 -17.31 -34.87
CA SER A 436 -29.88 -17.19 -36.33
C SER A 436 -29.43 -18.50 -37.01
N ALA A 437 -29.23 -19.57 -36.26
CA ALA A 437 -28.94 -20.91 -36.79
C ALA A 437 -30.20 -21.82 -36.80
N ALA A 438 -31.36 -21.29 -36.38
CA ALA A 438 -32.64 -21.99 -36.30
C ALA A 438 -33.79 -21.20 -36.96
N ALA A 439 -33.48 -20.31 -37.92
CA ALA A 439 -34.44 -19.60 -38.75
C ALA A 439 -34.17 -19.86 -40.23
#